data_AF-A0A7D8ELX9-F1
#
_entry.id   AF-A0A7D8ELX9-F1
#
_cell.length_a   1.000
_cell.length_b   1.000
_cell.length_c   1.000
_cell.angle_alpha   90.00
_cell.angle_beta   90.00
_cell.angle_gamma   90.00
#
_symmetry.space_group_name_H-M   'P 1'
#
loop_
_entity.id
_entity.type
_entity.pdbx_description
1 polymer ?
#
loop_
_entity_poly.entity_id
_entity_poly.type
_entity_poly.pdbx_seq_one_letter_code
_entity_poly.pdbx_strand_id
1 'polypeptide(L)'
;MAYEKKVEGRKNRITFTQLWRKFLASADYADLAPRTQKDYLAHEKYILAVFGDAEAKAIKPEHIRRYMDARGQKKPCPGES
;
A
#
# COMPACT_ATOMS: atom_id res chain seq x y z
N MET A 1 -28.55 17.43 -26.55
CA MET A 1 -28.41 17.58 -25.08
C MET A 1 -26.94 17.44 -24.71
N ALA A 2 -26.23 18.56 -24.51
CA ALA A 2 -24.78 18.59 -24.25
C ALA A 2 -24.47 19.10 -22.84
N TYR A 3 -25.13 18.52 -21.83
CA TYR A 3 -25.07 18.99 -20.43
C TYR A 3 -24.67 17.91 -19.40
N GLU A 4 -23.96 16.86 -19.82
CA GLU A 4 -23.50 15.80 -18.88
C GLU A 4 -22.08 15.30 -19.14
N LYS A 5 -21.19 16.14 -19.70
CA LYS A 5 -19.81 15.71 -20.03
C LYS A 5 -18.70 16.53 -19.39
N LYS A 6 -18.90 17.02 -18.15
CA LYS A 6 -17.89 17.79 -17.41
C LYS A 6 -17.81 17.49 -15.90
N VAL A 7 -18.15 16.27 -15.46
CA VAL A 7 -17.95 15.85 -14.05
C VAL A 7 -17.12 14.57 -13.90
N GLU A 8 -16.60 14.02 -14.99
CA GLU A 8 -15.92 12.71 -14.97
C GLU A 8 -14.43 12.78 -14.59
N GLY A 9 -13.84 13.98 -14.56
CA GLY A 9 -12.40 14.16 -14.33
C GLY A 9 -11.93 14.30 -12.88
N ARG A 10 -12.85 14.33 -11.88
CA ARG A 10 -12.48 14.69 -10.48
C ARG A 10 -12.83 13.66 -9.40
N LYS A 11 -13.31 12.46 -9.73
CA LYS A 11 -14.05 11.65 -8.74
C LYS A 11 -13.43 10.33 -8.26
N ASN A 12 -12.20 9.94 -8.61
CA ASN A 12 -11.72 8.62 -8.18
C ASN A 12 -10.22 8.49 -7.91
N ARG A 13 -9.57 9.53 -7.37
CA ARG A 13 -8.20 9.42 -6.87
C ARG A 13 -8.21 8.80 -5.47
N ILE A 14 -7.94 7.50 -5.39
CA ILE A 14 -7.80 6.78 -4.13
C ILE A 14 -6.30 6.61 -3.85
N THR A 15 -5.85 7.08 -2.69
CA THR A 15 -4.46 6.88 -2.26
C THR A 15 -4.27 5.51 -1.63
N PHE A 16 -3.02 5.05 -1.55
CA PHE A 16 -2.71 3.78 -0.90
C PHE A 16 -3.19 3.74 0.55
N THR A 17 -3.02 4.82 1.33
CA THR A 17 -3.52 4.89 2.72
C THR A 17 -5.02 4.65 2.80
N GLN A 18 -5.80 5.18 1.85
CA GLN A 18 -7.25 4.96 1.81
C GLN A 18 -7.60 3.51 1.48
N LEU A 19 -6.89 2.87 0.54
CA LEU A 19 -7.06 1.44 0.26
C LEU A 19 -6.67 0.57 1.45
N TRP A 20 -5.55 0.89 2.11
CA TRP A 20 -5.06 0.16 3.26
C TRP A 20 -6.08 0.17 4.41
N ARG A 21 -6.67 1.34 4.71
CA ARG A 21 -7.75 1.44 5.70
C ARG A 21 -8.99 0.63 5.32
N LYS A 22 -9.36 0.60 4.03
CA LYS A 22 -10.46 -0.24 3.54
C LYS A 22 -10.16 -1.73 3.73
N PHE A 23 -8.91 -2.14 3.49
CA PHE A 23 -8.47 -3.51 3.75
C PHE A 23 -8.53 -3.86 5.25
N LEU A 24 -8.04 -3.00 6.14
CA LEU A 24 -8.12 -3.24 7.59
C LEU A 24 -9.57 -3.32 8.11
N ALA A 25 -10.52 -2.70 7.43
CA ALA A 25 -11.95 -2.76 7.76
C ALA A 25 -12.70 -3.91 7.05
N SER A 26 -12.02 -4.70 6.21
CA SER A 26 -12.63 -5.79 5.45
C SER A 26 -12.71 -7.09 6.25
N ALA A 27 -13.64 -7.97 5.85
CA ALA A 27 -13.72 -9.32 6.40
C ALA A 27 -12.42 -10.11 6.15
N ASP A 28 -11.78 -9.91 4.99
CA ASP A 28 -10.53 -10.59 4.64
C ASP A 28 -9.43 -10.36 5.69
N TYR A 29 -9.34 -9.14 6.24
CA TYR A 29 -8.40 -8.83 7.31
C TYR A 29 -8.85 -9.41 8.66
N ALA A 30 -10.15 -9.34 8.96
CA ALA A 30 -10.72 -9.86 10.19
C ALA A 30 -10.55 -11.39 10.33
N ASP A 31 -10.58 -12.10 9.20
CA ASP A 31 -10.41 -13.56 9.13
C ASP A 31 -8.95 -14.02 9.26
N LEU A 32 -7.97 -13.10 9.20
CA LEU A 32 -6.56 -13.44 9.43
C LEU A 32 -6.32 -13.88 10.87
N ALA A 33 -5.36 -14.78 11.08
CA ALA A 33 -4.92 -15.16 12.42
C ALA A 33 -4.48 -13.92 13.22
N PRO A 34 -4.74 -13.87 14.55
CA PRO A 34 -4.41 -12.70 15.37
C PRO A 34 -2.93 -12.29 15.32
N ARG A 35 -2.03 -13.27 15.12
CA ARG A 35 -0.60 -13.01 14.92
C ARG A 35 -0.35 -12.24 13.62
N THR A 36 -0.94 -12.70 12.52
CA THR A 36 -0.83 -12.08 11.19
C THR A 36 -1.39 -10.66 11.21
N GLN A 37 -2.55 -10.43 11.84
CA GLN A 37 -3.10 -9.08 12.01
C GLN A 37 -2.11 -8.13 12.69
N LYS A 38 -1.52 -8.56 13.82
CA LYS A 38 -0.49 -7.78 14.53
C LYS A 38 0.73 -7.53 13.66
N ASP A 39 1.18 -8.52 12.88
CA ASP A 39 2.32 -8.36 11.99
C ASP A 39 2.02 -7.34 10.88
N TYR A 40 0.81 -7.32 10.32
CA TYR A 40 0.39 -6.29 9.35
C TYR A 40 0.45 -4.88 9.94
N LEU A 41 -0.13 -4.67 11.14
CA LEU A 41 -0.10 -3.37 11.82
C LEU A 41 1.32 -2.94 12.21
N ALA A 42 2.17 -3.88 12.63
CA ALA A 42 3.56 -3.57 12.97
C ALA A 42 4.38 -3.08 11.77
N HIS A 43 4.06 -3.59 10.56
CA HIS A 43 4.82 -3.32 9.35
C HIS A 43 4.20 -2.24 8.46
N GLU A 44 2.95 -1.84 8.69
CA GLU A 44 2.24 -0.86 7.85
C GLU A 44 2.98 0.48 7.78
N LYS A 45 3.56 0.94 8.90
CA LYS A 45 4.26 2.22 9.00
C LYS A 45 5.34 2.41 7.95
N TYR A 46 6.03 1.32 7.58
CA TYR A 46 7.11 1.37 6.59
C TYR A 46 6.60 1.43 5.16
N ILE A 47 5.41 0.89 4.88
CA ILE A 47 4.79 0.90 3.55
C ILE A 47 4.05 2.22 3.36
N LEU A 48 3.30 2.65 4.39
CA LEU A 48 2.60 3.94 4.42
C LEU A 48 3.57 5.12 4.31
N ALA A 49 4.76 5.05 4.91
CA ALA A 49 5.75 6.11 4.79
C ALA A 49 6.25 6.35 3.35
N VAL A 50 6.18 5.34 2.47
CA VAL A 50 6.69 5.43 1.09
C VAL A 50 5.55 5.59 0.09
N PHE A 51 4.46 4.85 0.28
CA PHE A 51 3.36 4.77 -0.67
C PHE A 51 2.09 5.46 -0.22
N GLY A 52 1.99 5.91 1.03
CA GLY A 52 0.73 6.36 1.64
C GLY A 52 -0.03 7.42 0.85
N ASP A 53 0.70 8.45 0.40
CA ASP A 53 0.14 9.56 -0.40
C ASP A 53 0.12 9.28 -1.90
N ALA A 54 0.74 8.19 -2.34
CA ALA A 54 0.71 7.78 -3.73
C ALA A 54 -0.71 7.35 -4.12
N GLU A 55 -1.12 7.74 -5.33
CA GLU A 55 -2.34 7.21 -5.90
C GLU A 55 -2.17 5.71 -6.15
N ALA A 56 -3.12 4.91 -5.68
CA ALA A 56 -3.01 3.45 -5.71
C ALA A 56 -2.79 2.91 -7.13
N LYS A 57 -3.47 3.50 -8.12
CA LYS A 57 -3.36 3.12 -9.53
C LYS A 57 -2.00 3.45 -10.15
N ALA A 58 -1.25 4.36 -9.54
CA ALA A 58 0.07 4.77 -10.00
C ALA A 58 1.20 3.91 -9.38
N ILE A 59 0.90 3.06 -8.39
CA ILE A 59 1.88 2.13 -7.81
C ILE A 59 2.03 0.94 -8.76
N LYS A 60 3.21 0.84 -9.38
CA LYS A 60 3.54 -0.24 -10.31
C LYS A 60 4.49 -1.26 -9.67
N PRO A 61 4.58 -2.49 -10.21
CA PRO A 61 5.49 -3.51 -9.71
C PRO A 61 6.95 -3.06 -9.60
N GLU A 62 7.41 -2.18 -10.49
CA GLU A 62 8.79 -1.66 -10.46
C GLU A 62 9.04 -0.82 -9.20
N HIS A 63 8.03 -0.08 -8.72
CA HIS A 63 8.14 0.70 -7.48
C HIS A 63 8.24 -0.23 -6.26
N ILE A 64 7.48 -1.34 -6.28
CA ILE A 64 7.49 -2.35 -5.22
C ILE A 64 8.86 -3.04 -5.18
N ARG A 65 9.40 -3.45 -6.34
CA ARG A 65 10.71 -4.08 -6.43
C ARG A 65 11.81 -3.18 -5.89
N ARG A 66 11.84 -1.92 -6.33
CA ARG A 66 12.83 -0.93 -5.87
C ARG A 66 12.75 -0.70 -4.35
N TYR A 67 11.54 -0.70 -3.79
CA TYR A 67 11.34 -0.61 -2.35
C TYR A 67 11.88 -1.85 -1.60
N MET A 68 11.58 -3.05 -2.11
CA MET A 68 12.05 -4.30 -1.49
C MET A 68 13.58 -4.42 -1.55
N ASP A 69 14.20 -4.05 -2.67
CA ASP A 69 15.66 -4.02 -2.83
C ASP A 69 16.30 -3.08 -1.79
N ALA A 70 15.78 -1.86 -1.65
CA ALA A 70 16.26 -0.88 -0.66
C ALA A 70 16.06 -1.34 0.80
N ARG A 71 14.99 -2.11 1.08
CA ARG A 71 14.75 -2.69 2.41
C ARG A 71 15.68 -3.87 2.70
N GLY A 72 15.94 -4.71 1.70
CA GLY A 72 16.82 -5.88 1.82
C GLY A 72 18.26 -5.49 2.12
N GLN A 73 18.75 -4.40 1.50
CA GLN A 73 20.10 -3.86 1.77
C GLN A 73 20.30 -3.38 3.22
N LYS A 74 19.23 -3.02 3.94
CA LYS A 74 19.30 -2.59 5.35
C LYS A 74 19.43 -3.74 6.35
N LYS A 75 19.29 -4.98 5.91
CA LYS A 75 19.42 -6.20 6.73
C LYS A 75 20.40 -7.13 6.00
N PRO A 76 21.72 -6.88 6.05
CA PRO A 76 22.67 -7.84 5.50
C PRO A 76 22.43 -9.19 6.18
N CYS A 77 22.31 -10.24 5.38
CA CYS A 77 22.30 -11.59 5.90
C CYS A 77 23.63 -11.83 6.62
N PRO A 78 23.64 -12.32 7.86
CA PRO A 78 24.88 -12.60 8.57
C PRO A 78 25.51 -13.83 7.91
N GLY A 79 26.53 -13.63 7.07
CA GLY A 79 27.17 -14.75 6.37
C GLY A 79 28.11 -14.40 5.21
N GLU A 80 28.24 -13.12 4.84
CA GLU A 80 29.23 -12.69 3.84
C GLU A 80 30.25 -11.78 4.52
N SER A 81 31.32 -12.38 5.06
CA SER A 81 32.57 -11.72 5.49
C SER A 81 33.71 -12.71 5.39
#